data_AF-A0A3N1HQF5-F1
#
_entry.id   AF-A0A3N1HQF5-F1
#
_cell.length_a   1.000
_cell.length_b   1.000
_cell.length_c   1.000
_cell.angle_alpha   90.00
_cell.angle_beta   90.00
_cell.angle_gamma   90.00
#
_symmetry.space_group_name_H-M   'P 1'
#
loop_
_entity.id
_entity.type
_entity.pdbx_description
1 polymer ?
#
loop_
_entity_poly.entity_id
_entity_poly.type
_entity_poly.pdbx_seq_one_letter_code
_entity_poly.pdbx_strand_id
1 'polypeptide(L)'
;MLLTAGLLASAVVAFVSHELGATVHSVISLAVIAVVATHVVSQRRWLRSAVRRRLHHPERVLVVYNLLFATTFVLVNVSGVPVWFWDVGGLVAEVHNVTGLLFLVLVFGHLALNGRRLLTRLRGRRPQAPPVTTAA
;
A
#
# COMPACT_ATOMS: atom_id res chain seq x y z
N MET A 1 7.52 8.46 -1.41
CA MET A 1 8.57 7.72 -0.66
C MET A 1 8.31 7.80 0.83
N LEU A 2 8.38 8.97 1.47
CA LEU A 2 8.08 9.11 2.91
C LEU A 2 6.68 8.55 3.28
N LEU A 3 5.64 8.91 2.53
CA LEU A 3 4.29 8.36 2.71
C LEU A 3 4.18 6.84 2.42
N THR A 4 5.02 6.28 1.57
CA THR A 4 5.00 4.84 1.22
C THR A 4 5.74 4.02 2.28
N ALA A 5 6.84 4.54 2.80
CA ALA A 5 7.56 3.97 3.93
C ALA A 5 6.74 4.09 5.23
N GLY A 6 6.03 5.21 5.41
CA GLY A 6 5.08 5.40 6.50
C GLY A 6 3.95 4.37 6.47
N LEU A 7 3.41 4.04 5.29
CA LEU A 7 2.41 2.97 5.15
C LEU A 7 2.95 1.59 5.55
N LEU A 8 4.20 1.27 5.19
CA LEU A 8 4.82 0.02 5.63
C LEU A 8 5.00 -0.01 7.15
N ALA A 9 5.56 1.06 7.73
CA ALA A 9 5.73 1.15 9.17
C ALA A 9 4.38 1.03 9.90
N SER A 10 3.36 1.74 9.43
CA SER A 10 2.00 1.66 9.98
C SER A 10 1.39 0.25 9.87
N ALA A 11 1.56 -0.44 8.73
CA ALA A 11 1.06 -1.80 8.57
C ALA A 11 1.78 -2.82 9.47
N VAL A 12 3.10 -2.68 9.63
CA VAL A 12 3.88 -3.53 10.54
C VAL A 12 3.50 -3.26 11.99
N VAL A 13 3.35 -1.99 12.38
CA VAL A 13 2.93 -1.61 13.74
C VAL A 13 1.53 -2.13 14.04
N ALA A 14 0.60 -2.09 13.09
CA ALA A 14 -0.72 -2.71 13.24
C ALA A 14 -0.65 -4.24 13.35
N PHE A 15 0.25 -4.91 12.62
CA PHE A 15 0.40 -6.35 12.74
C PHE A 15 0.97 -6.75 14.11
N VAL A 16 2.05 -6.10 14.55
CA VAL A 16 2.71 -6.41 15.83
C VAL A 16 1.83 -6.04 17.03
N SER A 17 0.99 -5.02 16.91
CA SER A 17 0.09 -4.62 18.00
C SER A 17 -0.98 -5.66 18.34
N HIS A 18 -1.20 -6.66 17.49
CA HIS A 18 -2.04 -7.81 17.81
C HIS A 18 -1.57 -8.52 19.10
N GLU A 19 -0.25 -8.62 19.30
CA GLU A 19 0.36 -9.22 20.50
C GLU A 19 0.14 -8.39 21.77
N LEU A 20 -0.26 -7.12 21.62
CA LEU A 20 -0.53 -6.19 22.73
C LEU A 20 -2.02 -6.20 23.14
N GLY A 21 -2.84 -7.02 22.48
CA GLY A 21 -4.27 -7.17 22.75
C GLY A 21 -5.19 -6.46 21.75
N ALA A 22 -6.42 -6.97 21.64
CA ALA A 22 -7.40 -6.55 20.63
C ALA A 22 -7.68 -5.04 20.63
N THR A 23 -7.81 -4.41 21.81
CA THR A 23 -8.07 -2.97 21.91
C THR A 23 -6.93 -2.13 21.33
N VAL A 24 -5.68 -2.46 21.65
CA VAL A 24 -4.50 -1.75 21.16
C VAL A 24 -4.38 -1.92 19.65
N HIS A 25 -4.58 -3.14 19.17
CA HIS A 25 -4.62 -3.45 17.74
C HIS A 25 -5.66 -2.60 17.00
N SER A 26 -6.89 -2.56 17.48
CA SER A 26 -7.98 -1.81 16.85
C SER A 26 -7.74 -0.30 16.82
N VAL A 27 -7.23 0.29 17.90
CA VAL A 27 -6.90 1.73 17.95
C VAL A 27 -5.81 2.08 16.94
N ILE A 28 -4.75 1.26 16.87
CA ILE A 28 -3.68 1.44 15.88
C ILE A 28 -4.23 1.28 14.46
N SER A 29 -5.06 0.27 14.21
CA SER A 29 -5.69 0.03 12.91
C SER A 29 -6.51 1.23 12.45
N LEU A 30 -7.27 1.90 13.34
CA LEU A 30 -7.96 3.16 13.01
C LEU A 30 -7.00 4.26 12.57
N ALA A 31 -5.85 4.40 13.24
CA ALA A 31 -4.82 5.35 12.82
C ALA A 31 -4.22 4.99 11.45
N VAL A 32 -4.01 3.69 11.17
CA VAL A 32 -3.56 3.22 9.86
C VAL A 32 -4.56 3.56 8.76
N ILE A 33 -5.87 3.42 9.02
CA ILE A 33 -6.91 3.82 8.06
C ILE A 33 -6.77 5.30 7.67
N ALA A 34 -6.52 6.19 8.64
CA ALA A 34 -6.32 7.62 8.37
C ALA A 34 -5.08 7.88 7.51
N VAL A 35 -3.98 7.17 7.75
CA VAL A 35 -2.75 7.25 6.94
C VAL A 35 -3.01 6.75 5.51
N VAL A 36 -3.71 5.62 5.36
CA VAL A 36 -4.11 5.07 4.04
C VAL A 36 -5.01 6.06 3.29
N ALA A 37 -6.02 6.64 3.95
CA ALA A 37 -6.89 7.63 3.34
C ALA A 37 -6.11 8.85 2.84
N THR A 38 -5.19 9.37 3.66
CA THR A 38 -4.31 10.49 3.28
C THR A 38 -3.42 10.12 2.10
N HIS A 39 -2.88 8.90 2.09
CA HIS A 39 -2.10 8.39 0.96
C HIS A 39 -2.94 8.35 -0.33
N VAL A 40 -4.14 7.78 -0.29
CA VAL A 40 -5.04 7.71 -1.46
C VAL A 40 -5.38 9.10 -1.99
N VAL A 41 -5.69 10.05 -1.10
CA VAL A 41 -5.97 11.44 -1.48
C VAL A 41 -4.75 12.08 -2.14
N SER A 42 -3.53 11.85 -1.62
CA SER A 42 -2.29 12.36 -2.21
C SER A 42 -2.04 11.81 -3.63
N GLN A 43 -2.54 10.60 -3.92
CA GLN A 43 -2.39 9.92 -5.20
C GLN A 43 -3.57 10.11 -6.16
N ARG A 44 -4.54 11.00 -5.84
CA ARG A 44 -5.79 11.19 -6.62
C ARG A 44 -5.59 11.41 -8.12
N ARG A 45 -4.54 12.12 -8.53
CA ARG A 45 -4.25 12.40 -9.95
C ARG A 45 -3.85 11.11 -10.70
N TRP A 46 -2.98 10.32 -10.08
CA TRP A 46 -2.57 9.02 -10.62
C TRP A 46 -3.75 8.06 -10.66
N LEU A 47 -4.56 8.00 -9.59
CA LEU A 47 -5.75 7.15 -9.54
C LEU A 47 -6.75 7.49 -10.65
N ARG A 48 -7.03 8.78 -10.90
CA ARG A 48 -7.89 9.19 -12.03
C ARG A 48 -7.32 8.72 -13.37
N SER A 49 -6.01 8.80 -13.58
CA SER A 49 -5.35 8.30 -14.79
C SER A 49 -5.50 6.77 -14.92
N ALA A 50 -5.24 6.05 -13.83
CA ALA A 50 -5.38 4.59 -13.77
C ALA A 50 -6.83 4.15 -14.06
N VAL A 51 -7.83 4.82 -13.49
CA VAL A 51 -9.24 4.51 -13.73
C VAL A 51 -9.64 4.79 -15.18
N ARG A 52 -9.21 5.93 -15.74
CA ARG A 52 -9.52 6.28 -17.14
C ARG A 52 -8.91 5.31 -18.14
N ARG A 53 -7.68 4.85 -17.89
CA ARG A 53 -6.92 3.99 -18.83
C ARG A 53 -7.03 2.50 -18.52
N ARG A 54 -7.57 2.12 -17.35
CA ARG A 54 -7.72 0.74 -16.86
C ARG A 54 -6.44 -0.09 -17.10
N LEU A 55 -6.56 -1.22 -17.81
CA LEU A 55 -5.44 -2.13 -18.10
C LEU A 55 -4.48 -1.62 -19.19
N HIS A 56 -4.84 -0.55 -19.91
CA HIS A 56 -3.97 0.12 -20.88
C HIS A 56 -3.06 1.18 -20.23
N HIS A 57 -3.09 1.33 -18.91
CA HIS A 57 -2.17 2.23 -18.22
C HIS A 57 -0.72 1.73 -18.39
N PRO A 58 0.27 2.62 -18.63
CA PRO A 58 1.68 2.22 -18.78
C PRO A 58 2.23 1.50 -17.52
N GLU A 59 1.59 1.69 -16.38
CA GLU A 59 1.91 1.05 -15.10
C GLU A 59 0.85 0.02 -14.71
N ARG A 60 0.35 -0.78 -15.67
CA ARG A 60 -0.72 -1.77 -15.46
C ARG A 60 -0.50 -2.70 -14.26
N VAL A 61 0.74 -3.12 -14.02
CA VAL A 61 1.09 -3.98 -12.87
C VAL A 61 0.77 -3.29 -11.56
N LEU A 62 1.10 -1.99 -11.44
CA LEU A 62 0.83 -1.19 -10.24
C LEU A 62 -0.67 -0.93 -10.06
N VAL A 63 -1.43 -0.83 -11.16
CA VAL A 63 -2.90 -0.73 -11.11
C VAL A 63 -3.51 -1.99 -10.52
N VAL A 64 -3.13 -3.17 -11.04
CA VAL A 64 -3.60 -4.47 -10.50
C VAL A 64 -3.21 -4.60 -9.03
N TYR A 65 -1.98 -4.27 -8.68
CA TYR A 65 -1.50 -4.33 -7.30
C TYR A 65 -2.31 -3.44 -6.35
N ASN A 66 -2.62 -2.21 -6.78
CA ASN A 66 -3.43 -1.28 -5.98
C ASN A 66 -4.89 -1.72 -5.85
N LEU A 67 -5.45 -2.39 -6.87
CA LEU A 67 -6.78 -2.98 -6.78
C LEU A 67 -6.82 -4.12 -5.76
N LEU A 68 -5.89 -5.07 -5.85
CA LEU A 68 -5.75 -6.14 -4.87
C LEU A 68 -5.57 -5.57 -3.46
N PHE A 69 -4.71 -4.58 -3.31
CA PHE A 69 -4.47 -3.90 -2.05
C PHE A 69 -5.74 -3.27 -1.49
N ALA A 70 -6.48 -2.50 -2.30
CA ALA A 70 -7.73 -1.89 -1.89
C ALA A 70 -8.78 -2.93 -1.48
N THR A 71 -8.92 -4.02 -2.24
CA THR A 71 -9.83 -5.13 -1.91
C THR A 71 -9.46 -5.77 -0.58
N THR A 72 -8.19 -6.13 -0.37
CA THR A 72 -7.74 -6.72 0.91
C THR A 72 -7.88 -5.76 2.08
N PHE A 73 -7.62 -4.47 1.87
CA PHE A 73 -7.82 -3.43 2.88
C PHE A 73 -9.28 -3.31 3.29
N VAL A 74 -10.22 -3.36 2.34
CA VAL A 74 -11.66 -3.34 2.67
C VAL A 74 -12.04 -4.60 3.45
N LEU A 75 -11.60 -5.78 2.98
CA LEU A 75 -11.93 -7.05 3.64
C LEU A 75 -11.43 -7.12 5.07
N VAL A 76 -10.19 -6.71 5.34
CA VAL A 76 -9.63 -6.76 6.71
C VAL A 76 -10.35 -5.79 7.64
N ASN A 77 -10.76 -4.61 7.16
CA ASN A 77 -11.49 -3.64 8.00
C ASN A 77 -12.95 -4.06 8.23
N VAL A 78 -13.63 -4.57 7.20
CA VAL A 78 -15.03 -5.03 7.31
C VAL A 78 -15.12 -6.27 8.20
N SER A 79 -14.17 -7.20 8.11
CA SER A 79 -14.10 -8.38 9.00
C SER A 79 -13.60 -8.04 10.40
N GLY A 80 -12.76 -7.00 10.55
CA GLY A 80 -12.22 -6.58 11.85
C GLY A 80 -13.25 -5.93 12.76
N VAL A 81 -14.25 -5.22 12.20
CA VAL A 81 -15.31 -4.59 12.98
C VAL A 81 -16.11 -5.63 13.80
N PRO A 82 -16.61 -6.73 13.22
CA PRO A 82 -17.28 -7.77 14.00
C PRO A 82 -16.40 -8.51 14.99
N VAL A 83 -15.14 -8.80 14.62
CA VAL A 83 -14.17 -9.42 15.52
C VAL A 83 -13.93 -8.53 16.75
N TRP A 84 -13.89 -7.21 16.57
CA TRP A 84 -13.63 -6.29 17.67
C TRP A 84 -14.86 -5.98 18.54
N PHE A 85 -16.03 -5.69 17.95
CA PHE A 85 -17.21 -5.24 18.69
C PHE A 85 -18.10 -6.38 19.21
N TRP A 86 -18.13 -7.51 18.51
CA TRP A 86 -19.04 -8.62 18.81
C TRP A 86 -18.32 -9.93 19.11
N ASP A 87 -16.98 -9.91 19.21
CA ASP A 87 -16.14 -11.07 19.51
C ASP A 87 -16.48 -12.29 18.62
N VAL A 88 -16.71 -12.02 17.33
CA VAL A 88 -17.13 -13.06 16.38
C VAL A 88 -15.95 -13.94 16.03
N GLY A 89 -15.94 -15.17 16.57
CA GLY A 89 -14.98 -16.21 16.21
C GLY A 89 -15.27 -16.93 14.89
N GLY A 90 -14.55 -18.03 14.64
CA GLY A 90 -14.76 -18.90 13.49
C GLY A 90 -14.37 -18.27 12.14
N LEU A 91 -15.20 -18.47 11.11
CA LEU A 91 -14.88 -18.09 9.73
C LEU A 91 -14.56 -16.59 9.56
N VAL A 92 -15.23 -15.70 10.29
CA VAL A 92 -15.00 -14.24 10.18
C VAL A 92 -13.62 -13.86 10.69
N ALA A 93 -13.21 -14.42 11.84
CA ALA A 93 -11.88 -14.23 12.40
C ALA A 93 -10.78 -14.83 11.49
N GLU A 94 -11.04 -16.00 10.91
CA GLU A 94 -10.10 -16.62 9.96
C GLU A 94 -9.92 -15.77 8.70
N VAL A 95 -11.01 -15.25 8.14
CA VAL A 95 -10.97 -14.31 7.00
C VAL A 95 -10.17 -13.06 7.37
N HIS A 96 -10.39 -12.49 8.56
CA HIS A 96 -9.63 -11.32 9.04
C HIS A 96 -8.13 -11.61 9.08
N ASN A 97 -7.74 -12.72 9.68
CA ASN A 97 -6.33 -13.12 9.82
C ASN A 97 -5.65 -13.38 8.46
N VAL A 98 -6.29 -14.17 7.60
CA VAL A 98 -5.75 -14.50 6.27
C VAL A 98 -5.64 -13.25 5.40
N THR A 99 -6.67 -12.40 5.40
CA THR A 99 -6.65 -11.16 4.62
C THR A 99 -5.67 -10.13 5.19
N GLY A 100 -5.46 -10.09 6.51
CA GLY A 100 -4.43 -9.27 7.16
C GLY A 100 -3.00 -9.69 6.77
N LEU A 101 -2.71 -10.99 6.75
CA LEU A 101 -1.44 -11.53 6.27
C LEU A 101 -1.21 -11.22 4.79
N LEU A 102 -2.23 -11.45 3.96
CA LEU A 102 -2.17 -11.12 2.54
C LEU A 102 -1.95 -9.62 2.33
N PHE A 103 -2.63 -8.78 3.08
CA PHE A 103 -2.45 -7.32 3.04
C PHE A 103 -1.00 -6.95 3.33
N LEU A 104 -0.36 -7.55 4.34
CA LEU A 104 1.04 -7.30 4.67
C LEU A 104 1.98 -7.65 3.50
N VAL A 105 1.79 -8.82 2.88
CA VAL A 105 2.54 -9.23 1.67
C VAL A 105 2.35 -8.22 0.53
N LEU A 106 1.13 -7.73 0.34
CA LEU A 106 0.84 -6.73 -0.68
C LEU A 106 1.50 -5.37 -0.34
N VAL A 107 1.57 -4.93 0.92
CA VAL A 107 2.31 -3.70 1.28
C VAL A 107 3.77 -3.80 0.81
N PHE A 108 4.44 -4.92 1.09
CA PHE A 108 5.84 -5.13 0.69
C PHE A 108 6.01 -5.08 -0.83
N GLY A 109 5.17 -5.78 -1.59
CA GLY A 109 5.25 -5.75 -3.05
C GLY A 109 4.94 -4.37 -3.63
N HIS A 110 3.98 -3.63 -3.06
CA HIS A 110 3.70 -2.25 -3.44
C HIS A 110 4.93 -1.35 -3.22
N LEU A 111 5.61 -1.48 -2.08
CA LEU A 111 6.84 -0.73 -1.80
C LEU A 111 7.95 -1.08 -2.77
N ALA A 112 8.17 -2.37 -3.05
CA ALA A 112 9.20 -2.83 -3.98
C ALA A 112 8.97 -2.29 -5.41
N LEU A 113 7.73 -2.32 -5.90
CA LEU A 113 7.36 -1.79 -7.22
C LEU A 113 7.57 -0.26 -7.28
N ASN A 114 7.16 0.47 -6.25
CA ASN A 114 7.37 1.92 -6.17
C ASN A 114 8.86 2.29 -6.03
N GLY A 115 9.63 1.49 -5.30
CA GLY A 115 11.09 1.63 -5.17
C GLY A 115 11.78 1.46 -6.52
N ARG A 116 11.47 0.38 -7.24
CA ARG A 116 11.98 0.15 -8.61
C ARG A 116 11.62 1.30 -9.55
N ARG A 117 10.37 1.77 -9.52
CA ARG A 117 9.90 2.93 -10.32
C ARG A 117 10.67 4.21 -10.01
N LEU A 118 11.00 4.45 -8.74
CA LEU A 118 11.81 5.61 -8.38
C LEU A 118 13.24 5.47 -8.88
N LEU A 119 13.85 4.30 -8.67
CA LEU A 119 15.22 4.03 -9.09
C LEU A 119 15.39 4.18 -10.61
N THR A 120 14.43 3.70 -11.41
CA THR A 120 14.48 3.88 -12.87
C THR A 120 14.40 5.35 -13.27
N ARG A 121 13.54 6.15 -12.61
CA ARG A 121 13.46 7.60 -12.84
C ARG A 121 14.74 8.33 -12.45
N LEU A 122 15.37 7.96 -11.34
CA LEU A 122 16.62 8.56 -10.90
C LEU A 122 17.77 8.21 -11.85
N ARG A 123 17.85 6.96 -12.30
CA ARG A 123 18.86 6.51 -13.28
C ARG A 123 18.67 7.14 -14.66
N GLY A 124 17.43 7.34 -15.11
CA GLY A 124 17.12 7.99 -16.39
C GLY A 124 17.33 9.51 -16.40
N ARG A 125 17.50 10.14 -15.22
CA ARG A 125 17.81 11.57 -15.06
C ARG A 125 19.30 11.86 -14.94
N ARG A 126 20.17 10.85 -15.08
CA ARG A 126 21.63 11.10 -15.10
C ARG A 126 21.92 12.06 -16.26
N PRO A 127 22.58 13.21 -16.02
CA PRO A 127 22.94 14.13 -17.09
C PRO A 127 23.71 13.35 -18.15
N GLN A 128 23.27 13.37 -19.40
CA GLN A 128 24.15 12.98 -20.50
C GLN A 128 25.35 13.93 -20.42
N ALA A 129 26.56 13.36 -20.33
CA ALA A 129 27.77 14.15 -20.41
C ALA A 129 27.67 15.03 -21.67
N PRO A 130 27.98 16.34 -21.58
CA PRO A 130 27.93 17.19 -22.75
C PRO A 130 28.77 16.55 -23.87
N PRO A 131 28.30 16.58 -25.12
CA PRO A 131 29.07 16.04 -26.23
C PRO A 131 30.45 16.71 -26.22
N VAL A 132 31.50 15.88 -26.18
CA VAL A 132 32.87 16.37 -26.31
C VAL A 132 32.98 16.96 -27.71
N THR A 133 32.88 18.28 -27.81
CA THR A 133 33.17 19.02 -29.04
C THR A 133 34.66 18.90 -29.28
N THR A 134 35.06 17.93 -30.10
CA THR A 134 36.37 17.94 -30.74
C THR A 134 36.34 19.04 -31.79
N ALA A 135 36.70 20.26 -31.38
CA ALA A 135 37.01 21.31 -32.33
C ALA A 135 38.35 20.95 -33.01
N ALA A 136 38.31 20.92 -34.34
CA ALA A 136 39.47 20.83 -35.23
C ALA A 136 39.65 22.18 -35.92
#